data_AF-A9DJF1-F1
#
_entry.id   AF-A9DJF1-F1
#
_cell.length_a   1.000
_cell.length_b   1.000
_cell.length_c   1.000
_cell.angle_alpha   90.00
_cell.angle_beta   90.00
_cell.angle_gamma   90.00
#
_symmetry.space_group_name_H-M   'P 1'
#
loop_
_entity.id
_entity.type
_entity.pdbx_description
1 polymer ?
#
loop_
_entity_poly.entity_id
_entity_poly.type
_entity_poly.pdbx_seq_one_letter_code
_entity_poly.pdbx_strand_id
1 'polypeptide(L)'
;MESDIRVVSSFINAMHNHKLSKADVLLLNHLMMKYAEFEQKKIFVINQSRIAKDLALKQPNVSRSIKKLVTSGLLKLEGKNTFAIQI
;
A
#
# COMPACT_ATOMS: atom_id res chain seq x y z
N MET A 1 7.08 -21.31 0.38
CA MET A 1 8.05 -21.18 1.51
C MET A 1 9.22 -20.26 1.17
N GLU A 2 10.12 -20.60 0.23
CA GLU A 2 11.20 -19.66 -0.15
C GLU A 2 10.68 -18.35 -0.78
N SER A 3 9.57 -18.41 -1.51
CA SER A 3 8.85 -17.24 -2.02
C SER A 3 8.41 -16.31 -0.90
N ASP A 4 7.84 -16.89 0.17
CA ASP A 4 7.13 -16.14 1.20
C ASP A 4 8.13 -15.41 2.11
N ILE A 5 9.28 -16.02 2.36
CA ILE A 5 10.39 -15.37 3.08
C ILE A 5 10.92 -14.19 2.26
N ARG A 6 11.07 -14.34 0.93
CA ARG A 6 11.53 -13.24 0.05
C ARG A 6 10.54 -12.06 0.04
N VAL A 7 9.24 -12.34 0.00
CA VAL A 7 8.16 -11.34 0.10
C VAL A 7 8.24 -10.59 1.43
N VAL A 8 8.33 -11.32 2.56
CA VAL A 8 8.45 -10.73 3.89
C VAL A 8 9.72 -9.90 4.05
N SER A 9 10.87 -10.40 3.60
CA SER A 9 12.13 -9.65 3.62
C SER A 9 12.03 -8.36 2.80
N SER A 10 11.38 -8.40 1.63
CA SER A 10 11.20 -7.23 0.77
C SER A 10 10.32 -6.19 1.45
N PHE A 11 9.23 -6.63 2.11
CA PHE A 11 8.38 -5.76 2.92
C PHE A 11 9.15 -5.11 4.09
N ILE A 12 9.91 -5.90 4.87
CA ILE A 12 10.70 -5.39 6.00
C ILE A 12 11.74 -4.37 5.53
N ASN A 13 12.44 -4.65 4.43
CA ASN A 13 13.41 -3.73 3.84
C ASN A 13 12.74 -2.42 3.41
N ALA A 14 11.57 -2.49 2.76
CA ALA A 14 10.80 -1.32 2.37
C ALA A 14 10.38 -0.49 3.60
N MET A 15 9.89 -1.14 4.66
CA MET A 15 9.55 -0.45 5.91
C MET A 15 10.72 0.30 6.51
N HIS A 16 11.89 -0.35 6.61
CA HIS A 16 13.08 0.22 7.21
C HIS A 16 13.65 1.37 6.37
N ASN A 17 13.92 1.12 5.10
CA ASN A 17 14.61 2.05 4.21
C ASN A 17 13.77 3.29 3.90
N HIS A 18 12.44 3.14 3.77
CA HIS A 18 11.53 4.26 3.51
C HIS A 18 10.89 4.83 4.78
N LYS A 19 11.32 4.34 5.96
CA LYS A 19 10.82 4.78 7.28
C LYS A 19 9.29 4.78 7.35
N LEU A 20 8.65 3.71 6.89
CA LEU A 20 7.19 3.63 6.84
C LEU A 20 6.61 3.76 8.26
N SER A 21 5.58 4.61 8.37
CA SER A 21 4.88 4.86 9.62
C SER A 21 3.78 3.83 9.84
N LYS A 22 3.23 3.78 11.06
CA LYS A 22 2.04 2.96 11.37
C LYS A 22 0.87 3.25 10.42
N ALA A 23 0.66 4.51 10.05
CA ALA A 23 -0.42 4.89 9.12
C ALA A 23 -0.16 4.36 7.69
N ASP A 24 1.09 4.32 7.25
CA ASP A 24 1.47 3.79 5.93
C ASP A 24 1.18 2.28 5.86
N VAL A 25 1.57 1.53 6.91
CA VAL A 25 1.33 0.09 7.02
C VAL A 25 -0.17 -0.21 7.15
N LEU A 26 -0.90 0.57 7.95
CA LEU A 26 -2.36 0.42 8.09
C LEU A 26 -3.07 0.62 6.75
N LEU A 27 -2.67 1.63 5.98
CA LEU A 27 -3.21 1.88 4.66
C LEU A 27 -2.92 0.70 3.72
N LEU A 28 -1.67 0.21 3.70
CA LEU A 28 -1.29 -0.92 2.86
C LEU A 28 -2.16 -2.16 3.15
N ASN A 29 -2.31 -2.50 4.43
CA ASN A 29 -3.16 -3.61 4.85
C ASN A 29 -4.61 -3.41 4.38
N HIS A 30 -5.19 -2.21 4.56
CA HIS A 30 -6.52 -1.91 4.06
C HIS A 30 -6.63 -2.11 2.53
N LEU A 31 -5.63 -1.67 1.77
CA LEU A 31 -5.63 -1.82 0.31
C LEU A 31 -5.58 -3.29 -0.11
N MET A 32 -4.72 -4.09 0.53
CA MET A 32 -4.59 -5.52 0.28
C MET A 32 -5.90 -6.27 0.56
N MET A 33 -6.51 -6.02 1.72
CA MET A 33 -7.74 -6.70 2.14
C MET A 33 -8.94 -6.32 1.28
N LYS A 34 -9.06 -5.03 0.90
CA LYS A 34 -10.27 -4.50 0.27
C LYS A 34 -10.27 -4.57 -1.25
N TYR A 35 -9.11 -4.45 -1.89
CA TYR A 35 -9.03 -4.31 -3.34
C TYR A 35 -8.25 -5.45 -4.01
N ALA A 36 -7.23 -5.98 -3.33
CA ALA A 36 -6.41 -7.04 -3.88
C ALA A 36 -6.95 -8.44 -3.56
N GLU A 37 -7.71 -8.64 -2.47
CA GLU A 37 -8.08 -9.98 -1.99
C GLU A 37 -6.87 -10.92 -1.90
N PHE A 38 -5.70 -10.36 -1.56
CA PHE A 38 -4.39 -11.04 -1.57
C PHE A 38 -3.82 -11.41 -2.95
N GLU A 39 -4.47 -11.06 -4.06
CA GLU A 39 -3.92 -11.22 -5.40
C GLU A 39 -2.87 -10.14 -5.72
N GLN A 40 -1.62 -10.56 -5.90
CA GLN A 40 -0.57 -9.69 -6.42
C GLN A 40 -0.95 -9.19 -7.82
N LYS A 41 -0.61 -7.94 -8.14
CA LYS A 41 -0.82 -7.30 -9.47
C LYS A 41 -2.27 -7.04 -9.89
N LYS A 42 -3.27 -7.34 -9.07
CA LYS A 42 -4.65 -6.87 -9.31
C LYS A 42 -4.66 -5.34 -9.35
N ILE A 43 -5.16 -4.78 -10.45
CA ILE A 43 -5.22 -3.33 -10.66
C ILE A 43 -6.52 -2.80 -10.05
N PHE A 44 -6.43 -1.76 -9.23
CA PHE A 44 -7.58 -1.13 -8.57
C PHE A 44 -7.47 0.40 -8.53
N VAL A 45 -8.60 1.05 -8.30
CA VAL A 45 -8.70 2.51 -8.17
C VAL A 45 -8.79 2.89 -6.69
N ILE A 46 -8.04 3.90 -6.28
CA ILE A 46 -8.08 4.40 -4.91
C ILE A 46 -9.02 5.60 -4.78
N ASN A 47 -10.02 5.48 -3.90
CA ASN A 47 -10.83 6.60 -3.44
C ASN A 47 -10.32 7.09 -2.07
N GLN A 48 -9.47 8.12 -2.08
CA GLN A 48 -8.80 8.62 -0.87
C GLN A 48 -9.77 9.16 0.18
N SER A 49 -10.86 9.81 -0.24
CA SER A 49 -11.90 10.32 0.66
C SER A 49 -12.64 9.20 1.39
N ARG A 50 -12.94 8.10 0.69
CA ARG A 50 -13.58 6.94 1.29
C ARG A 50 -12.64 6.24 2.26
N ILE A 51 -11.39 6.03 1.88
CA ILE A 51 -10.37 5.42 2.76
C ILE A 51 -10.13 6.27 4.01
N ALA A 52 -10.08 7.59 3.87
CA ALA A 52 -9.95 8.51 4.99
C ALA A 52 -11.06 8.31 6.02
N LYS A 53 -12.31 8.12 5.57
CA LYS A 53 -13.44 7.79 6.43
C LYS A 53 -13.30 6.39 7.05
N ASP A 54 -13.02 5.38 6.22
CA ASP A 54 -12.93 3.97 6.64
C ASP A 54 -11.84 3.75 7.70
N LEU A 55 -10.73 4.50 7.63
CA LEU A 55 -9.60 4.39 8.57
C LEU A 55 -9.58 5.49 9.65
N ALA A 56 -10.61 6.35 9.72
CA ALA A 56 -10.64 7.53 10.59
C ALA A 56 -9.37 8.40 10.47
N LEU A 57 -8.85 8.56 9.26
CA LEU A 57 -7.68 9.39 8.93
C LEU A 57 -8.09 10.68 8.25
N LYS A 58 -7.26 11.72 8.37
CA LYS A 58 -7.40 12.91 7.50
C LYS A 58 -6.94 12.56 6.09
N GLN A 59 -7.66 13.02 5.07
CA GLN A 59 -7.33 12.76 3.66
C GLN A 59 -5.88 13.11 3.27
N PRO A 60 -5.26 14.21 3.76
CA PRO A 60 -3.84 14.48 3.50
C PRO A 60 -2.89 13.38 3.99
N ASN A 61 -3.23 12.69 5.09
CA ASN A 61 -2.44 11.56 5.58
C ASN A 61 -2.54 10.37 4.63
N VAL A 62 -3.74 10.08 4.11
CA VAL A 62 -3.94 9.04 3.09
C VAL A 62 -3.13 9.36 1.84
N SER A 63 -3.20 10.59 1.34
CA SER A 63 -2.44 11.02 0.16
C SER A 63 -0.93 10.87 0.36
N ARG A 64 -0.42 11.29 1.53
CA ARG A 64 0.99 11.13 1.91
C ARG A 64 1.38 9.66 1.93
N SER A 65 0.57 8.81 2.56
CA SER A 65 0.84 7.38 2.69
C SER A 65 0.85 6.68 1.33
N ILE A 66 -0.09 6.99 0.43
CA ILE A 66 -0.08 6.44 -0.94
C ILE A 66 1.23 6.78 -1.65
N LYS A 67 1.64 8.06 -1.64
CA LYS A 67 2.90 8.48 -2.27
C LYS A 67 4.08 7.71 -1.71
N LYS A 68 4.11 7.52 -0.39
CA LYS A 68 5.21 6.84 0.29
C LYS A 68 5.25 5.34 -0.02
N LEU A 69 4.09 4.69 -0.08
CA LEU A 69 3.96 3.30 -0.50
C LEU A 69 4.44 3.12 -1.95
N VAL A 70 4.13 4.07 -2.84
CA VAL A 70 4.66 4.08 -4.21
C VAL A 70 6.17 4.23 -4.22
N THR A 71 6.72 5.20 -3.49
CA THR A 71 8.18 5.40 -3.40
C THR A 71 8.89 4.18 -2.80
N SER A 72 8.22 3.43 -1.91
CA SER A 72 8.77 2.23 -1.29
C SER A 72 8.70 0.97 -2.15
N GLY A 73 8.05 1.03 -3.31
CA GLY A 73 7.85 -0.12 -4.19
C GLY A 73 6.74 -1.08 -3.77
N LEU A 74 6.09 -0.88 -2.61
CA LEU A 74 4.99 -1.73 -2.13
C LEU A 74 3.67 -1.50 -2.89
N LEU A 75 3.55 -0.36 -3.55
CA LEU A 75 2.42 0.00 -4.41
C LEU A 75 2.97 0.49 -5.75
N LYS A 76 2.40 0.05 -6.86
CA LYS A 76 2.77 0.54 -8.20
C LYS A 76 1.64 1.39 -8.77
N LEU A 77 1.99 2.54 -9.34
CA LEU A 77 1.07 3.38 -10.12
C LEU A 77 1.09 2.87 -11.57
N GLU A 78 -0.03 2.35 -12.06
CA GLU A 78 -0.16 1.74 -13.41
C GLU A 78 -0.80 2.71 -14.42
N GLY A 79 -1.28 3.88 -13.97
CA GLY A 79 -1.96 4.84 -14.83
C GLY A 79 -2.53 6.02 -14.03
N LYS A 80 -3.60 6.65 -14.54
CA LYS A 80 -4.25 7.76 -13.84
C LYS A 80 -5.11 7.21 -12.70
N ASN A 81 -4.59 7.31 -11.47
CA ASN A 81 -5.26 6.88 -10.23
C ASN A 81 -5.55 5.36 -10.16
N THR A 82 -4.82 4.54 -10.93
CA THR A 82 -4.86 3.08 -10.89
C THR A 82 -3.59 2.53 -10.28
N PHE A 83 -3.74 1.54 -9.39
CA PHE A 83 -2.66 1.03 -8.57
C PHE A 83 -2.68 -0.50 -8.50
N ALA A 84 -1.53 -1.08 -8.20
CA ALA A 84 -1.38 -2.51 -7.93
C ALA A 84 -0.45 -2.75 -6.72
N ILE A 85 -0.72 -3.80 -5.94
CA ILE A 85 0.17 -4.22 -4.85
C ILE A 85 1.40 -4.92 -5.44
N GLN A 86 2.59 -4.55 -4.96
CA GLN A 86 3.89 -5.15 -5.32
C GLN A 86 4.61 -5.64 -4.06
N ILE A 87 4.21 -6.81 -3.58
CA ILE A 87 4.83 -7.48 -2.43
C ILE A 87 4.92 -8.95 -2.77
#